data_AF-D8G6P2-F1
#
_entry.id   AF-D8G6P2-F1
#
_cell.length_a   1.000
_cell.length_b   1.000
_cell.length_c   1.000
_cell.angle_alpha   90.00
_cell.angle_beta   90.00
_cell.angle_gamma   90.00
#
_symmetry.space_group_name_H-M   'P 1'
#
loop_
_entity.id
_entity.type
_entity.pdbx_description
1 polymer ?
#
loop_
_entity_poly.entity_id
_entity_poly.type
_entity_poly.pdbx_seq_one_letter_code
_entity_poly.pdbx_strand_id
1 'polypeptide(L)'
;MTLKIDRHGQASVLTPGEIELLFNDGFLTDRDRTLFGVCLFSACRIAEACSLLTRDVYAPNSRVRPELIIRKANTKGKLGTRTIPVIEDLRSLLGAWQPHAGVTYLFPGRHRAHHWRHLHPEAASRILREATERVGMEGFSTHSFRRTALTQMSNAGIPLRVIQKLSGHRSLAVLQEYLEVSDSQVRGAASALSALGYVRKYSFDYLELKQSPEEGSYFDLMQDGRQLRLIPLSNPLQEQVTRNLNAAALDAVVDQVLSANWDVQLDDDDCPF
;
A
#
# COMPACT_ATOMS: atom_id res chain seq x y z
N MET A 1 -16.72 -10.44 15.78
CA MET A 1 -17.29 -9.08 15.93
C MET A 1 -18.24 -9.08 17.12
N THR A 2 -17.97 -8.25 18.11
CA THR A 2 -18.79 -8.15 19.33
C THR A 2 -20.06 -7.37 19.03
N LEU A 3 -21.21 -8.04 19.13
CA LEU A 3 -22.53 -7.42 18.99
C LEU A 3 -22.70 -6.30 20.03
N LYS A 4 -23.35 -5.21 19.63
CA LYS A 4 -23.66 -4.08 20.51
C LYS A 4 -24.86 -4.44 21.39
N ILE A 5 -24.63 -4.66 22.67
CA ILE A 5 -25.68 -4.89 23.68
C ILE A 5 -25.81 -3.62 24.54
N ASP A 6 -27.04 -3.16 24.80
CA ASP A 6 -27.32 -2.04 25.72
C ASP A 6 -26.55 -0.73 25.47
N ARG A 7 -26.42 -0.32 24.20
CA ARG A 7 -25.65 0.88 23.78
C ARG A 7 -24.15 0.83 24.09
N HIS A 8 -23.65 -0.25 24.68
CA HIS A 8 -22.24 -0.50 24.91
C HIS A 8 -21.67 -1.38 23.78
N GLY A 9 -20.62 -0.88 23.12
CA GLY A 9 -20.02 -1.52 21.95
C GLY A 9 -19.98 -0.61 20.71
N GLN A 10 -19.01 -0.90 19.82
CA GLN A 10 -18.87 -0.20 18.55
C GLN A 10 -20.04 -0.55 17.61
N ALA A 11 -20.53 0.41 16.84
CA ALA A 11 -21.64 0.16 15.91
C ALA A 11 -21.18 -0.79 14.78
N SER A 12 -22.01 -1.77 14.41
CA SER A 12 -21.70 -2.74 13.35
C SER A 12 -21.49 -2.04 12.00
N VAL A 13 -20.60 -2.60 11.17
CA VAL A 13 -20.41 -2.23 9.76
C VAL A 13 -21.46 -2.95 8.94
N LEU A 14 -22.10 -2.24 8.01
CA LEU A 14 -23.10 -2.82 7.10
C LEU A 14 -22.39 -3.56 5.97
N THR A 15 -22.85 -4.77 5.68
CA THR A 15 -22.48 -5.54 4.49
C THR A 15 -23.22 -5.00 3.25
N PRO A 16 -22.77 -5.31 2.03
CA PRO A 16 -23.48 -4.90 0.81
C PRO A 16 -24.95 -5.37 0.77
N GLY A 17 -25.22 -6.62 1.15
CA GLY A 17 -26.60 -7.14 1.19
C GLY A 17 -27.48 -6.45 2.24
N GLU A 18 -26.92 -6.09 3.39
CA GLU A 18 -27.64 -5.31 4.40
C GLU A 18 -27.92 -3.87 3.94
N ILE A 19 -27.02 -3.26 3.17
CA ILE A 19 -27.27 -1.95 2.55
C ILE A 19 -28.43 -2.07 1.57
N GLU A 20 -28.41 -3.06 0.68
CA GLU A 20 -29.49 -3.28 -0.29
C GLU A 20 -30.83 -3.49 0.41
N LEU A 21 -30.89 -4.41 1.37
CA LEU A 21 -32.10 -4.69 2.15
C LEU A 21 -32.62 -3.45 2.87
N LEU A 22 -31.74 -2.71 3.56
CA LEU A 22 -32.12 -1.53 4.31
C LEU A 22 -32.59 -0.38 3.42
N PHE A 23 -31.98 -0.16 2.26
CA PHE A 23 -32.36 0.92 1.35
C PHE A 23 -33.60 0.59 0.52
N ASN A 24 -33.79 -0.66 0.12
CA ASN A 24 -34.94 -1.08 -0.67
C ASN A 24 -36.18 -1.28 0.21
N ASP A 25 -36.05 -2.08 1.27
CA ASP A 25 -37.18 -2.56 2.07
C ASP A 25 -37.27 -1.90 3.46
N GLY A 26 -36.14 -1.41 3.97
CA GLY A 26 -36.06 -0.74 5.27
C GLY A 26 -36.55 0.70 5.23
N PHE A 27 -36.01 1.55 4.37
CA PHE A 27 -36.42 2.96 4.28
C PHE A 27 -37.64 3.14 3.39
N LEU A 28 -38.72 3.68 3.96
CA LEU A 28 -40.01 3.79 3.25
C LEU A 28 -40.10 5.02 2.34
N THR A 29 -39.27 6.04 2.55
CA THR A 29 -39.36 7.31 1.82
C THR A 29 -38.02 7.69 1.18
N ASP A 30 -38.08 8.38 0.05
CA ASP A 30 -36.86 8.85 -0.64
C ASP A 30 -36.09 9.86 0.20
N ARG A 31 -36.79 10.61 1.07
CA ARG A 31 -36.15 11.45 2.08
C ARG A 31 -35.23 10.64 2.99
N ASP A 32 -35.73 9.53 3.51
CA ASP A 32 -34.99 8.73 4.49
C ASP A 32 -33.84 7.97 3.80
N ARG A 33 -34.08 7.41 2.60
CA ARG A 33 -33.03 6.85 1.74
C ARG A 33 -31.93 7.88 1.46
N THR A 34 -32.31 9.11 1.12
CA THR A 34 -31.35 10.19 0.85
C THR A 34 -30.59 10.62 2.10
N LEU A 35 -31.25 10.71 3.26
CA LEU A 35 -30.59 11.07 4.53
C LEU A 35 -29.48 10.09 4.90
N PHE A 36 -29.75 8.80 4.82
CA PHE A 36 -28.77 7.77 5.16
C PHE A 36 -27.78 7.53 4.03
N GLY A 37 -28.18 7.71 2.77
CA GLY A 37 -27.29 7.75 1.62
C GLY A 37 -26.24 8.86 1.72
N VAL A 38 -26.63 10.06 2.15
CA VAL A 38 -25.68 11.15 2.44
C VAL A 38 -24.68 10.70 3.51
N CYS A 39 -25.13 10.04 4.58
CA CYS A 39 -24.23 9.54 5.62
C CYS A 39 -23.26 8.47 5.10
N LEU A 40 -23.74 7.55 4.25
CA LEU A 40 -22.96 6.46 3.66
C LEU A 40 -21.93 6.98 2.66
N PHE A 41 -22.35 7.77 1.67
CA PHE A 41 -21.49 8.17 0.55
C PHE A 41 -20.59 9.37 0.85
N SER A 42 -20.86 10.14 1.92
CA SER A 42 -19.97 11.23 2.36
C SER A 42 -19.20 10.93 3.65
N ALA A 43 -19.44 9.76 4.24
CA ALA A 43 -18.99 9.38 5.57
C ALA A 43 -19.32 10.43 6.65
N CYS A 44 -20.32 11.30 6.48
CA CYS A 44 -20.62 12.36 7.44
C CYS A 44 -21.32 11.82 8.70
N ARG A 45 -21.31 12.60 9.79
CA ARG A 45 -22.13 12.30 10.97
C ARG A 45 -23.59 12.61 10.67
N ILE A 46 -24.51 11.91 11.34
CA ILE A 46 -25.95 12.15 11.18
C ILE A 46 -26.34 13.61 11.47
N ALA A 47 -25.72 14.25 12.47
CA ALA A 47 -25.98 15.65 12.78
C ALA A 47 -25.55 16.61 11.64
N GLU A 48 -24.49 16.27 10.91
CA GLU A 48 -24.05 17.03 9.74
C GLU A 48 -25.05 16.85 8.58
N ALA A 49 -25.52 15.62 8.35
CA ALA A 49 -26.54 15.34 7.33
C ALA A 49 -27.86 16.06 7.64
N CYS A 50 -28.36 15.95 8.87
CA CYS A 50 -29.59 16.59 9.31
C CYS A 50 -29.57 18.12 9.16
N SER A 51 -28.41 18.77 9.35
CA SER A 51 -28.28 20.23 9.27
C SER A 51 -27.87 20.74 7.87
N LEU A 52 -27.79 19.86 6.87
CA LEU A 52 -27.42 20.21 5.52
C LEU A 52 -28.46 21.14 4.86
N LEU A 53 -27.98 22.14 4.13
CA LEU A 53 -28.84 23.12 3.48
C LEU A 53 -29.14 22.69 2.05
N THR A 54 -30.34 23.00 1.55
CA THR A 54 -30.74 22.70 0.16
C THR A 54 -29.75 23.33 -0.83
N ARG A 55 -29.29 24.56 -0.56
CA ARG A 55 -28.32 25.29 -1.41
C ARG A 55 -26.92 24.67 -1.46
N ASP A 56 -26.57 23.84 -0.48
CA ASP A 56 -25.27 23.15 -0.41
C ASP A 56 -25.23 21.90 -1.29
N VAL A 57 -26.38 21.52 -1.87
CA VAL A 57 -26.59 20.30 -2.66
C VAL A 57 -27.15 20.61 -4.04
N TYR A 58 -28.14 21.50 -4.12
CA TYR A 58 -28.80 21.85 -5.38
C TYR A 58 -28.37 23.23 -5.86
N ALA A 59 -28.27 23.35 -7.18
CA ALA A 59 -28.21 24.63 -7.86
C ALA A 59 -29.58 25.33 -7.85
N PRO A 60 -29.66 26.65 -8.13
CA PRO A 60 -30.94 27.37 -8.15
C PRO A 60 -31.99 26.79 -9.12
N ASN A 61 -31.55 26.05 -10.15
CA ASN A 61 -32.40 25.34 -11.10
C ASN A 61 -32.76 23.91 -10.66
N SER A 62 -32.66 23.61 -9.36
CA SER A 62 -32.92 22.30 -8.75
C SER A 62 -32.06 21.13 -9.24
N ARG A 63 -31.01 21.38 -10.04
CA ARG A 63 -30.06 20.33 -10.41
C ARG A 63 -29.13 19.99 -9.25
N VAL A 64 -28.85 18.70 -9.06
CA VAL A 64 -27.85 18.22 -8.10
C VAL A 64 -26.47 18.72 -8.53
N ARG A 65 -25.77 19.39 -7.62
CA ARG A 65 -24.40 19.89 -7.87
C ARG A 65 -23.42 18.73 -8.10
N PRO A 66 -22.28 18.96 -8.76
CA PRO A 66 -21.21 17.96 -8.83
C PRO A 66 -20.59 17.68 -7.45
N GLU A 67 -20.74 18.62 -6.52
CA GLU A 67 -20.17 18.53 -5.17
C GLU A 67 -21.17 19.01 -4.11
N LEU A 68 -21.16 18.33 -2.98
CA LEU A 68 -21.93 18.62 -1.77
C LEU A 68 -21.03 19.31 -0.74
N ILE A 69 -21.54 20.36 -0.09
CA ILE A 69 -20.76 21.17 0.86
C ILE A 69 -21.22 20.90 2.29
N ILE A 70 -20.33 20.36 3.13
CA ILE A 70 -20.58 20.22 4.57
C ILE A 70 -19.87 21.37 5.28
N ARG A 71 -20.66 22.34 5.77
CA ARG A 71 -20.15 23.57 6.38
C ARG A 71 -19.63 23.35 7.80
N LYS A 72 -18.63 24.15 8.18
CA LYS A 72 -18.11 24.22 9.55
C LYS A 72 -19.18 24.41 10.63
N ALA A 73 -20.19 25.24 10.35
CA ALA A 73 -21.31 25.50 11.26
C ALA A 73 -22.14 24.24 11.58
N ASN A 74 -22.14 23.27 10.67
CA ASN A 74 -22.91 22.03 10.79
C ASN A 74 -22.16 20.95 11.59
N THR A 75 -20.92 21.23 12.01
CA THR A 75 -20.02 20.23 12.58
C THR A 75 -19.70 20.51 14.05
N LYS A 76 -19.96 19.53 14.92
CA LYS A 76 -19.55 19.58 16.34
C LYS A 76 -18.02 19.76 16.42
N GLY A 77 -17.58 20.84 17.07
CA GLY A 77 -16.16 21.12 17.28
C GLY A 77 -15.46 21.93 16.18
N LYS A 78 -16.21 22.63 15.30
CA LYS A 78 -15.68 23.64 14.36
C LYS A 78 -14.65 23.08 13.36
N LEU A 79 -14.84 21.86 12.88
CA LEU A 79 -14.10 21.31 11.73
C LEU A 79 -14.29 22.21 10.50
N GLY A 80 -13.26 22.34 9.65
CA GLY A 80 -13.35 23.15 8.43
C GLY A 80 -14.47 22.70 7.50
N THR A 81 -14.98 23.64 6.68
CA THR A 81 -15.90 23.30 5.58
C THR A 81 -15.21 22.31 4.65
N ARG A 82 -15.93 21.27 4.23
CA ARG A 82 -15.42 20.28 3.28
C ARG A 82 -16.39 20.09 2.13
N THR A 83 -15.81 19.77 0.99
CA THR A 83 -16.51 19.52 -0.27
C THR A 83 -16.40 18.04 -0.58
N ILE A 84 -17.54 17.41 -0.87
CA ILE A 84 -17.68 15.98 -1.12
C ILE A 84 -18.12 15.80 -2.57
N PRO A 85 -17.34 15.10 -3.41
CA PRO A 85 -17.79 14.75 -4.75
C PRO A 85 -19.10 13.95 -4.71
N VAL A 86 -20.07 14.33 -5.54
CA VAL A 86 -21.35 13.63 -5.66
C VAL A 86 -21.22 12.57 -6.74
N ILE A 87 -20.93 11.35 -6.30
CA ILE A 87 -20.92 10.13 -7.13
C ILE A 87 -22.33 9.77 -7.60
N GLU A 88 -22.44 8.85 -8.56
CA GLU A 88 -23.69 8.53 -9.24
C GLU A 88 -24.77 7.96 -8.31
N ASP A 89 -24.41 7.09 -7.38
CA ASP A 89 -25.36 6.52 -6.41
C ASP A 89 -25.97 7.62 -5.52
N LEU A 90 -25.12 8.53 -5.02
CA LEU A 90 -25.58 9.67 -4.24
C LEU A 90 -26.39 10.64 -5.10
N ARG A 91 -26.01 10.86 -6.37
CA ARG A 91 -26.74 11.70 -7.32
C ARG A 91 -28.15 11.16 -7.55
N SER A 92 -28.28 9.85 -7.72
CA SER A 92 -29.56 9.17 -7.93
C SER A 92 -30.51 9.38 -6.74
N LEU A 93 -30.01 9.20 -5.51
CA LEU A 93 -30.78 9.46 -4.29
C LEU A 93 -31.20 10.93 -4.18
N LEU A 94 -30.27 11.86 -4.40
CA LEU A 94 -30.55 13.30 -4.38
C LEU A 94 -31.47 13.73 -5.55
N GLY A 95 -31.52 12.98 -6.64
CA GLY A 95 -32.46 13.20 -7.73
C GLY A 95 -33.89 12.80 -7.36
N ALA A 96 -34.04 11.69 -6.61
CA ALA A 96 -35.32 11.19 -6.14
C ALA A 96 -35.93 12.04 -5.00
N TRP A 97 -35.10 12.64 -4.16
CA TRP A 97 -35.55 13.53 -3.09
C TRP A 97 -35.31 14.99 -3.43
N GLN A 98 -36.35 15.82 -3.47
CA GLN A 98 -36.20 17.27 -3.45
C GLN A 98 -37.16 17.87 -2.42
N PRO A 99 -36.66 18.68 -1.46
CA PRO A 99 -37.55 19.36 -0.53
C PRO A 99 -38.39 20.40 -1.29
N HIS A 100 -39.58 20.70 -0.76
CA HIS A 100 -40.47 21.71 -1.31
C HIS A 100 -39.76 23.06 -1.50
N ALA A 101 -40.15 23.81 -2.52
CA ALA A 101 -39.60 25.13 -2.81
C ALA A 101 -39.67 26.05 -1.58
N GLY A 102 -38.60 26.84 -1.38
CA GLY A 102 -38.50 27.78 -0.25
C GLY A 102 -38.07 27.16 1.09
N VAL A 103 -37.80 25.85 1.15
CA VAL A 103 -37.26 25.20 2.35
C VAL A 103 -35.74 25.37 2.44
N THR A 104 -35.25 25.89 3.57
CA THR A 104 -33.82 26.16 3.83
C THR A 104 -32.97 24.89 3.95
N TYR A 105 -33.49 23.87 4.65
CA TYR A 105 -32.77 22.64 4.97
C TYR A 105 -33.15 21.50 4.04
N LEU A 106 -32.17 20.67 3.69
CA LEU A 106 -32.39 19.50 2.85
C LEU A 106 -33.38 18.52 3.48
N PHE A 107 -33.28 18.36 4.80
CA PHE A 107 -34.16 17.51 5.59
C PHE A 107 -34.92 18.39 6.61
N PRO A 108 -36.08 18.95 6.24
CA PRO A 108 -36.85 19.80 7.13
C PRO A 108 -37.41 19.03 8.33
N GLY A 109 -37.48 19.69 9.47
CA GLY A 109 -38.18 19.17 10.65
C GLY A 109 -39.70 19.21 10.47
N ARG A 110 -40.44 18.41 11.25
CA ARG A 110 -41.92 18.33 11.18
C ARG A 110 -42.59 19.66 11.55
N HIS A 111 -42.01 20.42 12.48
CA HIS A 111 -42.59 21.66 12.97
C HIS A 111 -41.75 22.88 12.58
N ARG A 112 -42.33 23.77 11.77
CA ARG A 112 -41.69 25.02 11.31
C ARG A 112 -41.41 26.02 12.44
N ALA A 113 -42.13 25.90 13.56
CA ALA A 113 -42.06 26.81 14.71
C ALA A 113 -41.03 26.38 15.79
N HIS A 114 -40.43 25.19 15.66
CA HIS A 114 -39.36 24.78 16.58
C HIS A 114 -38.03 25.45 16.19
N HIS A 115 -37.20 25.74 17.20
CA HIS A 115 -35.89 26.36 17.02
C HIS A 115 -34.98 25.57 16.06
N TRP A 116 -35.09 24.24 16.04
CA TRP A 116 -34.48 23.39 15.03
C TRP A 116 -35.42 23.27 13.82
N ARG A 117 -35.17 24.09 12.80
CA ARG A 117 -35.93 24.08 11.52
C ARG A 117 -35.61 22.88 10.62
N HIS A 118 -34.73 21.98 11.07
CA HIS A 118 -34.33 20.77 10.37
C HIS A 118 -34.65 19.50 11.17
N LEU A 119 -34.53 18.34 10.53
CA LEU A 119 -34.73 17.04 11.17
C LEU A 119 -33.78 16.91 12.37
N HIS A 120 -34.32 16.53 13.53
CA HIS A 120 -33.50 16.33 14.72
C HIS A 120 -32.73 15.00 14.63
N PRO A 121 -31.44 14.92 15.03
CA PRO A 121 -30.66 13.68 14.98
C PRO A 121 -31.33 12.49 15.69
N GLU A 122 -32.01 12.73 16.82
CA GLU A 122 -32.76 11.69 17.52
C GLU A 122 -33.94 11.14 16.70
N ALA A 123 -34.62 12.02 15.93
CA ALA A 123 -35.67 11.58 15.03
C ALA A 123 -35.09 10.71 13.90
N ALA A 124 -33.90 11.04 13.39
CA ALA A 124 -33.19 10.20 12.44
C ALA A 124 -32.78 8.85 13.06
N SER A 125 -32.29 8.83 14.30
CA SER A 125 -32.01 7.57 15.02
C SER A 125 -33.25 6.68 15.14
N ARG A 126 -34.42 7.28 15.42
CA ARG A 126 -35.69 6.55 15.46
C ARG A 126 -36.11 6.01 14.09
N ILE A 127 -35.97 6.80 13.02
CA ILE A 127 -36.22 6.36 11.63
C ILE A 127 -35.36 5.14 11.31
N LEU A 128 -34.06 5.18 11.66
CA LEU A 128 -33.18 4.04 11.43
C LEU A 128 -33.63 2.81 12.20
N ARG A 129 -33.97 2.96 13.49
CA ARG A 129 -34.42 1.84 14.31
C ARG A 129 -35.69 1.19 13.74
N GLU A 130 -36.67 2.00 13.35
CA GLU A 130 -37.89 1.51 12.70
C GLU A 130 -37.59 0.85 11.34
N ALA A 131 -36.59 1.32 10.60
CA ALA A 131 -36.14 0.72 9.36
C ALA A 131 -35.46 -0.63 9.57
N THR A 132 -34.56 -0.74 10.57
CA THR A 132 -33.85 -1.98 10.86
C THR A 132 -34.78 -3.03 11.47
N GLU A 133 -35.72 -2.64 12.35
CA GLU A 133 -36.76 -3.53 12.89
C GLU A 133 -37.61 -4.16 11.77
N ARG A 134 -37.95 -3.37 10.73
CA ARG A 134 -38.74 -3.84 9.59
C ARG A 134 -38.06 -4.94 8.78
N VAL A 135 -36.74 -4.88 8.66
CA VAL A 135 -35.94 -5.84 7.87
C VAL A 135 -35.23 -6.88 8.74
N GLY A 136 -35.58 -6.99 10.02
CA GLY A 136 -35.03 -7.98 10.93
C GLY A 136 -33.53 -7.79 11.25
N MET A 137 -33.05 -6.55 11.22
CA MET A 137 -31.64 -6.19 11.48
C MET A 137 -31.46 -5.59 12.89
N GLU A 138 -30.38 -5.96 13.57
CA GLU A 138 -30.05 -5.49 14.92
C GLU A 138 -28.59 -5.00 15.04
N GLY A 139 -28.30 -4.22 16.08
CA GLY A 139 -26.93 -3.74 16.37
C GLY A 139 -26.46 -2.54 15.54
N PHE A 140 -27.32 -1.99 14.66
CA PHE A 140 -27.00 -0.84 13.83
C PHE A 140 -27.37 0.50 14.50
N SER A 141 -26.62 1.53 14.16
CA SER A 141 -26.95 2.91 14.55
C SER A 141 -26.60 3.88 13.44
N THR A 142 -26.93 5.16 13.63
CA THR A 142 -26.59 6.21 12.66
C THR A 142 -25.08 6.30 12.38
N HIS A 143 -24.24 5.81 13.30
CA HIS A 143 -22.79 5.71 13.10
C HIS A 143 -22.37 4.55 12.18
N SER A 144 -23.20 3.52 12.02
CA SER A 144 -22.90 2.36 11.16
C SER A 144 -22.62 2.77 9.72
N PHE A 145 -23.36 3.72 9.15
CA PHE A 145 -23.13 4.22 7.79
C PHE A 145 -21.76 4.86 7.63
N ARG A 146 -21.40 5.77 8.55
CA ARG A 146 -20.07 6.39 8.57
C ARG A 146 -18.99 5.35 8.73
N ARG A 147 -19.15 4.40 9.66
CA ARG A 147 -18.18 3.31 9.86
C ARG A 147 -17.98 2.49 8.61
N THR A 148 -19.08 2.08 7.98
CA THR A 148 -19.06 1.32 6.73
C THR A 148 -18.29 2.05 5.65
N ALA A 149 -18.56 3.34 5.45
CA ALA A 149 -17.83 4.15 4.48
C ALA A 149 -16.32 4.20 4.76
N LEU A 150 -15.91 4.39 6.01
CA LEU A 150 -14.49 4.44 6.42
C LEU A 150 -13.80 3.10 6.21
N THR A 151 -14.44 2.01 6.64
CA THR A 151 -13.93 0.64 6.49
C THR A 151 -13.80 0.28 5.02
N GLN A 152 -14.80 0.60 4.19
CA GLN A 152 -14.75 0.34 2.74
C GLN A 152 -13.62 1.12 2.05
N MET A 153 -13.47 2.41 2.33
CA MET A 153 -12.36 3.19 1.79
C MET A 153 -10.98 2.64 2.23
N SER A 154 -10.86 2.20 3.48
CA SER A 154 -9.64 1.58 3.99
C SER A 154 -9.32 0.26 3.30
N ASN A 155 -10.32 -0.61 3.15
CA ASN A 155 -10.18 -1.90 2.49
C ASN A 155 -9.83 -1.75 1.01
N ALA A 156 -10.31 -0.67 0.37
CA ALA A 156 -9.93 -0.28 -0.99
C ALA A 156 -8.49 0.29 -1.10
N GLY A 157 -7.74 0.36 0.00
CA GLY A 157 -6.36 0.85 0.03
C GLY A 157 -6.23 2.37 -0.11
N ILE A 158 -7.30 3.14 0.10
CA ILE A 158 -7.27 4.59 -0.02
C ILE A 158 -6.41 5.17 1.13
N PRO A 159 -5.44 6.05 0.85
CA PRO A 159 -4.58 6.60 1.89
C PRO A 159 -5.37 7.28 3.00
N LEU A 160 -5.03 7.00 4.27
CA LEU A 160 -5.78 7.49 5.43
C LEU A 160 -5.94 9.01 5.48
N ARG A 161 -4.98 9.76 4.93
CA ARG A 161 -5.05 11.21 4.83
C ARG A 161 -6.17 11.67 3.88
N VAL A 162 -6.43 10.93 2.80
CA VAL A 162 -7.54 11.17 1.87
C VAL A 162 -8.88 10.86 2.56
N ILE A 163 -8.97 9.71 3.22
CA ILE A 163 -10.15 9.32 4.02
C ILE A 163 -10.45 10.36 5.10
N GLN A 164 -9.41 10.84 5.80
CA GLN A 164 -9.53 11.87 6.83
C GLN A 164 -10.08 13.18 6.26
N LYS A 165 -9.57 13.62 5.10
CA LYS A 165 -10.02 14.84 4.42
C LYS A 165 -11.50 14.75 4.03
N LEU A 166 -11.92 13.61 3.47
CA LEU A 166 -13.30 13.37 3.04
C LEU A 166 -14.26 13.28 4.24
N SER A 167 -13.91 12.49 5.25
CA SER A 167 -14.77 12.23 6.42
C SER A 167 -14.75 13.35 7.47
N GLY A 168 -13.77 14.25 7.44
CA GLY A 168 -13.63 15.34 8.41
C GLY A 168 -13.19 14.87 9.82
N HIS A 169 -12.31 13.87 9.93
CA HIS A 169 -11.74 13.50 11.23
C HIS A 169 -10.63 14.48 11.65
N ARG A 170 -10.66 14.96 12.91
CA ARG A 170 -9.64 15.88 13.45
C ARG A 170 -8.28 15.20 13.65
N SER A 171 -8.30 13.96 14.09
CA SER A 171 -7.09 13.18 14.37
C SER A 171 -7.13 11.89 13.56
N LEU A 172 -5.97 11.51 13.04
CA LEU A 172 -5.77 10.20 12.43
C LEU A 172 -5.88 9.08 13.46
N ALA A 173 -5.51 9.32 14.72
CA ALA A 173 -5.66 8.32 15.79
C ALA A 173 -7.12 7.85 15.95
N VAL A 174 -8.07 8.80 15.89
CA VAL A 174 -9.51 8.49 15.94
C VAL A 174 -9.96 7.74 14.68
N LEU A 175 -9.34 8.01 13.53
CA LEU A 175 -9.64 7.27 12.31
C LEU A 175 -9.08 5.84 12.37
N GLN A 176 -7.91 5.65 13.00
CA GLN A 176 -7.26 4.35 13.16
C GLN A 176 -8.06 3.37 14.01
N GLU A 177 -8.88 3.85 14.95
CA GLU A 177 -9.82 3.01 15.72
C GLU A 177 -10.85 2.26 14.85
N TYR A 178 -10.99 2.62 13.56
CA TYR A 178 -11.91 1.97 12.61
C TYR A 178 -11.22 1.01 11.64
N LEU A 179 -9.90 0.86 11.72
CA LEU A 179 -9.10 0.14 10.73
C LEU A 179 -8.58 -1.16 11.34
N GLU A 180 -9.31 -2.25 11.11
CA GLU A 180 -8.75 -3.58 11.29
C GLU A 180 -7.80 -3.82 10.11
N VAL A 181 -6.50 -3.95 10.39
CA VAL A 181 -5.52 -4.34 9.36
C VAL A 181 -5.74 -5.81 9.06
N SER A 182 -6.09 -6.12 7.81
CA SER A 182 -6.24 -7.51 7.36
C SER A 182 -4.89 -8.10 6.94
N ASP A 183 -4.71 -9.41 7.13
CA ASP A 183 -3.49 -10.11 6.70
C ASP A 183 -3.22 -9.97 5.20
N SER A 184 -4.27 -9.83 4.38
CA SER A 184 -4.15 -9.58 2.95
C SER A 184 -3.51 -8.23 2.64
N GLN A 185 -3.86 -7.17 3.39
CA GLN A 185 -3.22 -5.86 3.26
C GLN A 185 -1.74 -5.91 3.67
N VAL A 186 -1.39 -6.65 4.72
CA VAL A 186 0.01 -6.84 5.13
C VAL A 186 0.80 -7.56 4.03
N ARG A 187 0.25 -8.65 3.48
CA ARG A 187 0.88 -9.37 2.35
C ARG A 187 1.01 -8.51 1.11
N GLY A 188 0.00 -7.71 0.77
CA GLY A 188 0.05 -6.78 -0.35
C GLY A 188 1.14 -5.72 -0.17
N ALA A 189 1.25 -5.14 1.03
CA ALA A 189 2.28 -4.17 1.36
C ALA A 189 3.70 -4.76 1.26
N ALA A 190 3.90 -5.98 1.77
CA ALA A 190 5.17 -6.70 1.63
C ALA A 190 5.48 -7.03 0.16
N SER A 191 4.48 -7.47 -0.61
CA SER A 191 4.63 -7.80 -2.03
C SER A 191 5.02 -6.58 -2.88
N ALA A 192 4.57 -5.39 -2.51
CA ALA A 192 4.94 -4.15 -3.20
C ALA A 192 6.46 -3.88 -3.14
N LEU A 193 7.17 -4.40 -2.13
CA LEU A 193 8.63 -4.31 -2.04
C LEU A 193 9.36 -5.19 -3.05
N SER A 194 8.66 -6.13 -3.71
CA SER A 194 9.24 -6.98 -4.76
C SER A 194 9.83 -6.16 -5.91
N ALA A 195 9.31 -4.96 -6.17
CA ALA A 195 9.84 -4.02 -7.16
C ALA A 195 11.24 -3.48 -6.81
N LEU A 196 11.66 -3.56 -5.55
CA LEU A 196 13.02 -3.22 -5.10
C LEU A 196 14.00 -4.38 -5.23
N GLY A 197 13.52 -5.56 -5.68
CA GLY A 197 14.37 -6.71 -5.95
C GLY A 197 15.41 -6.37 -7.01
N TYR A 198 16.68 -6.64 -6.71
CA TYR A 198 17.75 -6.53 -7.69
C TYR A 198 18.18 -7.93 -8.14
N VAL A 199 18.53 -8.06 -9.41
CA VAL A 199 19.16 -9.27 -9.94
C VAL A 199 20.64 -9.23 -9.53
N ARG A 200 21.13 -10.26 -8.83
CA ARG A 200 22.59 -10.43 -8.63
C ARG A 200 23.24 -10.58 -10.00
N LYS A 201 24.01 -9.57 -10.43
CA LYS A 201 24.67 -9.58 -11.74
C LYS A 201 25.73 -10.68 -11.88
N TYR A 202 26.35 -11.11 -10.79
CA TYR A 202 27.34 -12.19 -10.78
C TYR A 202 27.22 -12.95 -9.45
N SER A 203 26.49 -14.07 -9.43
CA SER A 203 26.41 -14.96 -8.28
C SER A 203 26.76 -16.35 -8.75
N PHE A 204 27.95 -16.82 -8.37
CA PHE A 204 28.31 -18.22 -8.48
C PHE A 204 28.23 -18.81 -7.09
N ASP A 205 27.67 -20.01 -6.97
CA ASP A 205 27.48 -20.63 -5.65
C ASP A 205 28.84 -20.95 -5.02
N TYR A 206 29.80 -21.38 -5.84
CA TYR A 206 31.21 -21.52 -5.50
C TYR A 206 32.08 -21.67 -6.77
N LEU A 207 33.40 -21.55 -6.61
CA LEU A 207 34.42 -21.78 -7.64
C LEU A 207 35.25 -23.02 -7.27
N GLU A 208 35.40 -23.98 -8.18
CA GLU A 208 36.20 -25.19 -7.98
C GLU A 208 37.36 -25.27 -8.98
N LEU A 209 38.59 -25.45 -8.47
CA LEU A 209 39.77 -25.75 -9.29
C LEU A 209 39.93 -27.26 -9.42
N LYS A 210 40.06 -27.74 -10.66
CA LYS A 210 40.26 -29.16 -10.98
C LYS A 210 41.36 -29.34 -12.00
N GLN A 211 41.89 -30.56 -12.12
CA GLN A 211 42.88 -30.94 -13.13
C GLN A 211 42.33 -32.04 -14.02
N SER A 212 42.51 -31.89 -15.33
CA SER A 212 42.24 -32.92 -16.34
C SER A 212 43.56 -33.44 -16.92
N PRO A 213 43.69 -34.76 -17.18
CA PRO A 213 44.82 -35.33 -17.89
C PRO A 213 45.02 -34.76 -19.30
N GLU A 214 43.93 -34.33 -19.95
CA GLU A 214 43.94 -33.90 -21.35
C GLU A 214 44.03 -32.37 -21.52
N GLU A 215 43.47 -31.59 -20.58
CA GLU A 215 43.28 -30.13 -20.73
C GLU A 215 43.98 -29.29 -19.65
N GLY A 216 44.71 -29.91 -18.71
CA GLY A 216 45.39 -29.20 -17.62
C GLY A 216 44.45 -28.71 -16.51
N SER A 217 44.86 -27.69 -15.77
CA SER A 217 44.07 -27.11 -14.67
C SER A 217 42.93 -26.24 -15.20
N TYR A 218 41.69 -26.46 -14.74
CA TYR A 218 40.51 -25.69 -15.16
C TYR A 218 39.66 -25.28 -13.95
N PHE A 219 38.84 -24.24 -14.13
CA PHE A 219 37.87 -23.80 -13.12
C PHE A 219 36.44 -24.12 -13.56
N ASP A 220 35.66 -24.74 -12.69
CA ASP A 220 34.22 -24.90 -12.88
C ASP A 220 33.49 -23.81 -12.06
N LEU A 221 32.64 -23.05 -12.74
CA LEU A 221 31.69 -22.11 -12.15
C LEU A 221 30.30 -22.74 -12.16
N MET A 222 29.72 -22.93 -10.98
CA MET A 222 28.41 -23.55 -10.81
C MET A 222 27.34 -22.49 -10.48
N GLN A 223 26.23 -22.52 -11.22
CA GLN A 223 25.06 -21.66 -10.97
C GLN A 223 23.76 -22.37 -11.45
N ASP A 224 22.80 -22.60 -10.55
CA ASP A 224 21.46 -23.14 -10.87
C ASP A 224 21.47 -24.39 -11.78
N GLY A 225 22.39 -25.33 -11.50
CA GLY A 225 22.54 -26.57 -12.26
C GLY A 225 23.20 -26.41 -13.64
N ARG A 226 23.70 -25.21 -13.97
CA ARG A 226 24.54 -24.94 -15.15
C ARG A 226 26.00 -24.84 -14.73
N GLN A 227 26.87 -25.39 -15.56
CA GLN A 227 28.32 -25.40 -15.35
C GLN A 227 29.00 -24.62 -16.48
N LEU A 228 29.78 -23.61 -16.13
CA LEU A 228 30.71 -22.94 -17.06
C LEU A 228 32.13 -23.34 -16.69
N ARG A 229 32.82 -24.02 -17.60
CA ARG A 229 34.23 -24.37 -17.44
C ARG A 229 35.13 -23.32 -18.08
N LEU A 230 36.07 -22.80 -17.31
CA LEU A 230 37.13 -21.91 -17.79
C LEU A 230 38.45 -22.70 -17.88
N ILE A 231 38.94 -22.85 -19.11
CA ILE A 231 40.25 -23.45 -19.40
C ILE A 231 41.23 -22.29 -19.64
N PRO A 232 42.26 -22.11 -18.79
CA PRO A 232 43.24 -21.06 -18.98
C PRO A 232 44.06 -21.33 -20.25
N LEU A 233 44.15 -20.33 -21.13
CA LEU A 233 44.91 -20.42 -22.38
C LEU A 233 46.44 -20.43 -22.16
N SER A 234 46.89 -19.95 -21.01
CA SER A 234 48.30 -19.91 -20.61
C SER A 234 48.39 -20.02 -19.09
N ASN A 235 49.31 -20.85 -18.60
CA ASN A 235 49.61 -20.95 -17.16
C ASN A 235 51.01 -20.37 -16.87
N PRO A 236 51.12 -19.08 -16.51
CA PRO A 236 52.42 -18.40 -16.35
C PRO A 236 53.29 -18.99 -15.22
N LEU A 237 52.71 -19.77 -14.30
CA LEU A 237 53.46 -20.50 -13.26
C LEU A 237 54.17 -21.76 -13.80
N GLN A 238 53.72 -22.32 -14.92
CA GLN A 238 54.33 -23.49 -15.57
C GLN A 238 55.46 -23.09 -16.55
N GLU A 239 55.40 -21.89 -17.11
CA GLU A 239 56.47 -21.33 -17.98
C GLU A 239 57.77 -21.07 -17.22
N GLN A 240 57.74 -20.84 -15.90
CA GLN A 240 58.96 -20.71 -15.11
C GLN A 240 59.67 -22.05 -14.86
N VAL A 241 58.94 -23.16 -14.83
CA VAL A 241 59.51 -24.49 -14.56
C VAL A 241 60.18 -25.10 -15.79
N THR A 242 59.76 -24.70 -17.00
CA THR A 242 60.28 -25.23 -18.29
C THR A 242 61.54 -24.53 -18.79
N ARG A 243 62.16 -23.64 -18.02
CA ARG A 243 63.59 -23.31 -18.20
C ARG A 243 64.44 -24.50 -17.75
N ASN A 244 64.38 -25.57 -18.54
CA ASN A 244 65.26 -26.73 -18.42
C ASN A 244 66.70 -26.24 -18.53
N LEU A 245 67.42 -26.27 -17.40
CA LEU A 245 68.87 -26.28 -17.39
C LEU A 245 69.31 -27.51 -18.19
N ASN A 246 69.74 -27.29 -19.42
CA ASN A 246 70.22 -28.34 -20.29
C ASN A 246 71.51 -28.88 -19.68
N ALA A 247 71.61 -30.19 -19.40
CA ALA A 247 72.82 -30.78 -18.80
C ALA A 247 74.08 -30.48 -19.64
N ALA A 248 73.94 -30.45 -20.97
CA ALA A 248 75.02 -30.04 -21.88
C ALA A 248 75.41 -28.55 -21.76
N ALA A 249 74.47 -27.68 -21.37
CA ALA A 249 74.76 -26.27 -21.10
C ALA A 249 75.44 -26.08 -19.74
N LEU A 250 75.13 -26.93 -18.75
CA LEU A 250 75.86 -26.98 -17.48
C LEU A 250 77.27 -27.53 -17.66
N ASP A 251 77.46 -28.61 -18.43
CA ASP A 251 78.80 -29.16 -18.73
C ASP A 251 79.65 -28.15 -19.51
N ALA A 252 79.09 -27.45 -20.51
CA ALA A 252 79.82 -26.42 -21.24
C ALA A 252 80.23 -25.22 -20.37
N VAL A 253 79.41 -24.85 -19.39
CA VAL A 253 79.74 -23.79 -18.42
C VAL A 253 80.78 -24.28 -17.41
N VAL A 254 80.73 -25.54 -16.99
CA VAL A 254 81.73 -26.15 -16.10
C VAL A 254 83.07 -26.29 -16.81
N ASP A 255 83.10 -26.73 -18.07
CA ASP A 255 84.33 -26.80 -18.87
C ASP A 255 84.93 -25.42 -19.09
N GLN A 256 84.12 -24.39 -19.38
CA GLN A 256 84.61 -23.00 -19.50
C GLN A 256 85.18 -22.44 -18.20
N VAL A 257 84.57 -22.77 -17.05
CA VAL A 257 85.05 -22.34 -15.74
C VAL A 257 86.32 -23.10 -15.34
N LEU A 258 86.43 -24.39 -15.67
CA LEU A 258 87.64 -25.17 -15.43
C LEU A 258 88.77 -24.73 -16.36
N SER A 259 88.54 -24.52 -17.66
CA SER A 259 89.57 -24.03 -18.58
C SER A 259 90.05 -22.62 -18.21
N ALA A 260 89.14 -21.72 -17.79
CA ALA A 260 89.50 -20.37 -17.35
C ALA A 260 90.26 -20.35 -16.02
N ASN A 261 90.18 -21.41 -15.22
CA ASN A 261 90.91 -21.54 -13.94
C ASN A 261 92.24 -22.29 -14.09
N TRP A 262 92.49 -22.95 -15.23
CA TRP A 262 93.79 -23.54 -15.59
C TRP A 262 94.70 -22.59 -16.39
N ASP A 263 94.14 -21.55 -17.02
CA ASP A 263 94.91 -20.44 -17.64
C ASP A 263 95.45 -19.42 -16.62
N VAL A 264 95.26 -19.65 -15.32
CA VAL A 264 95.68 -18.73 -14.23
C VAL A 264 96.86 -19.27 -13.39
N GLN A 265 97.38 -20.48 -13.65
CA GLN A 265 98.57 -20.99 -12.95
C GLN A 265 99.46 -21.89 -13.83
N LEU A 266 100.04 -21.36 -14.91
CA LEU A 266 101.30 -21.84 -15.49
C LEU A 266 102.00 -20.68 -16.24
N ASP A 267 102.60 -19.77 -15.47
CA ASP A 267 103.85 -19.07 -15.80
C ASP A 267 104.42 -18.60 -14.46
N ASP A 268 104.92 -19.57 -13.67
CA ASP A 268 106.03 -19.28 -12.78
C ASP A 268 107.27 -19.13 -13.68
N ASP A 269 107.89 -17.97 -13.58
CA ASP A 269 109.32 -17.71 -13.70
C ASP A 269 110.15 -18.51 -14.73
N ASP A 270 110.86 -17.76 -15.59
CA ASP A 270 112.31 -17.97 -15.64
C ASP A 270 113.05 -16.61 -15.79
N CYS A 271 113.91 -16.35 -14.79
CA CYS A 271 115.00 -15.36 -14.63
C CYS A 271 115.90 -15.16 -15.89
N PRO A 272 116.97 -14.31 -15.91
CA PRO A 272 117.47 -13.25 -14.99
C PRO A 272 117.87 -11.91 -15.70
N PHE A 273 118.00 -10.80 -14.95
CA PHE A 273 119.13 -9.84 -14.95
C PHE A 273 118.99 -8.86 -13.77
#